data_AF-A0A8S9IF94-F1
#
_entry.id   AF-A0A8S9IF94-F1
#
_cell.length_a   1.000
_cell.length_b   1.000
_cell.length_c   1.000
_cell.angle_alpha   90.00
_cell.angle_beta   90.00
_cell.angle_gamma   90.00
#
_symmetry.space_group_name_H-M   'P 1'
#
loop_
_entity.id
_entity.type
_entity.pdbx_description
1 polymer ?
#
loop_
_entity_poly.entity_id
_entity_poly.type
_entity_poly.pdbx_seq_one_letter_code
_entity_poly.pdbx_strand_id
1 'polypeptide(L)'
;MVAMVLLQITLTIFTRKMWLYCIKLASMLTDSLSRGRGYCLVNGNLKGGINQAGIDYYNNLINELLSKGIKPFATIFHWDTPQGLEDAYGGFRGAEIVNDFRDYADICFKNFGDRVKHWMTLNEPLTVVQQGYVAGVMAPGRCSKFTNPNCTAGDGAIEPYIVGIKPFATIFHWDTPQGLEDAYGGFRGAEIVNDFRDYADICFKNFGDRVKHWMTLNEPLTVVQQGYVAGVMAPGRCSKFTNPNCTAGDGAIEPYIVDVDDDHLWYYELDHLESLVGPMHD
;
A
#
# COMPACT_ATOMS: atom_id res chain seq x y z
N MET A 1 -5.33 -4.90 44.27
CA MET A 1 -6.10 -4.19 43.23
C MET A 1 -5.33 -3.03 42.58
N VAL A 2 -4.43 -2.33 43.28
CA VAL A 2 -3.59 -1.26 42.67
C VAL A 2 -2.37 -1.80 41.89
N ALA A 3 -1.90 -3.04 42.17
CA ALA A 3 -0.78 -3.65 41.45
C ALA A 3 -1.13 -4.24 40.07
N MET A 4 -2.40 -4.60 39.80
CA MET A 4 -2.83 -5.08 38.47
C MET A 4 -3.04 -3.94 37.47
N VAL A 5 -3.38 -2.73 37.94
CA VAL A 5 -3.55 -1.56 37.07
C VAL A 5 -2.19 -1.03 36.58
N LEU A 6 -1.14 -1.13 37.40
CA LEU A 6 0.23 -0.78 37.00
C LEU A 6 0.85 -1.78 36.01
N LEU A 7 0.50 -3.07 36.10
CA LEU A 7 0.95 -4.07 35.11
C LEU A 7 0.27 -3.88 33.74
N GLN A 8 -0.99 -3.44 33.73
CA GLN A 8 -1.72 -3.11 32.49
C GLN A 8 -1.17 -1.84 31.82
N ILE A 9 -0.73 -0.85 32.61
CA ILE A 9 -0.12 0.38 32.07
C ILE A 9 1.30 0.12 31.54
N THR A 10 2.04 -0.82 32.15
CA THR A 10 3.39 -1.17 31.69
C THR A 10 3.37 -2.06 30.43
N LEU A 11 2.35 -2.92 30.24
CA LEU A 11 2.16 -3.66 28.98
C LEU A 11 1.67 -2.79 27.81
N THR A 12 1.00 -1.67 28.09
CA THR A 12 0.54 -0.74 27.04
C THR A 12 1.68 0.15 26.51
N ILE A 13 2.81 0.22 27.23
CA ILE A 13 3.99 1.00 26.82
C ILE A 13 4.90 0.19 25.88
N PHE A 14 4.88 -1.15 25.95
CA PHE A 14 5.71 -2.00 25.08
C PHE A 14 5.10 -2.28 23.69
N THR A 15 3.79 -2.13 23.51
CA THR A 15 3.11 -2.35 22.21
C THR A 15 3.18 -1.18 21.24
N ARG A 16 3.79 -0.05 21.61
CA ARG A 16 3.81 1.18 20.79
C ARG A 16 4.86 1.24 19.70
N LYS A 17 5.82 0.31 19.62
CA LYS A 17 6.77 0.28 18.50
C LYS A 17 6.19 -0.41 17.27
N MET A 18 5.34 -1.43 17.41
CA MET A 18 4.89 -2.24 16.26
C MET A 18 3.88 -1.57 15.34
N TRP A 19 3.04 -0.70 15.88
CA TRP A 19 1.90 -0.19 15.12
C TRP A 19 2.28 0.91 14.13
N LEU A 20 3.57 1.29 14.07
CA LEU A 20 4.03 2.58 13.59
C LEU A 20 4.95 2.51 12.37
N TYR A 21 5.60 1.38 12.10
CA TYR A 21 6.60 1.25 11.02
C TYR A 21 5.97 1.11 9.63
N CYS A 22 4.83 0.42 9.54
CA CYS A 22 3.97 0.39 8.36
C CYS A 22 2.65 1.13 8.62
N ILE A 23 2.65 2.25 9.36
CA ILE A 23 1.55 3.21 9.21
C ILE A 23 1.66 3.68 7.77
N LYS A 24 0.89 3.00 6.90
CA LYS A 24 0.10 3.63 5.86
C LYS A 24 0.01 5.10 6.28
N LEU A 25 0.78 5.97 5.65
CA LEU A 25 0.25 7.27 5.30
C LEU A 25 -0.94 6.89 4.43
N ALA A 26 -2.04 6.55 5.12
CA ALA A 26 -3.26 6.02 4.60
C ALA A 26 -3.69 7.15 3.72
N SER A 27 -3.44 6.92 2.43
CA SER A 27 -3.52 7.79 1.28
C SER A 27 -3.62 9.28 1.60
N MET A 28 -2.76 10.08 0.97
CA MET A 28 -2.92 11.53 1.07
C MET A 28 -4.33 11.99 0.56
N LEU A 29 -5.08 11.09 -0.09
CA LEU A 29 -6.49 11.19 -0.44
C LEU A 29 -7.48 10.51 0.57
N THR A 30 -7.11 9.55 1.42
CA THR A 30 -8.08 8.77 2.24
C THR A 30 -8.32 9.30 3.65
N ASP A 31 -9.57 9.68 3.91
CA ASP A 31 -10.43 8.92 4.83
C ASP A 31 -11.92 9.22 4.51
N SER A 32 -12.63 8.28 3.90
CA SER A 32 -14.05 8.41 3.53
C SER A 32 -15.00 8.17 4.70
N LEU A 33 -14.50 7.87 5.90
CA LEU A 33 -15.31 7.54 7.07
C LEU A 33 -14.95 8.36 8.32
N SER A 34 -14.70 9.67 8.20
CA SER A 34 -15.27 10.69 9.11
C SER A 34 -14.73 12.10 8.85
N ARG A 35 -15.61 13.01 8.44
CA ARG A 35 -15.44 14.47 8.59
C ARG A 35 -14.19 15.09 7.94
N GLY A 36 -14.08 15.04 6.61
CA GLY A 36 -13.59 16.14 5.76
C GLY A 36 -12.28 16.86 6.13
N ARG A 37 -11.38 16.22 6.89
CA ARG A 37 -10.18 16.87 7.46
C ARG A 37 -8.84 16.31 6.93
N GLY A 38 -8.87 15.37 5.99
CA GLY A 38 -7.67 14.77 5.39
C GLY A 38 -7.28 15.35 4.03
N TYR A 39 -8.20 15.75 3.17
CA TYR A 39 -7.88 16.05 1.77
C TYR A 39 -6.98 17.28 1.58
N CYS A 40 -5.99 17.23 0.69
CA CYS A 40 -5.26 18.44 0.25
C CYS A 40 -6.07 19.27 -0.78
N LEU A 41 -7.10 18.69 -1.41
CA LEU A 41 -7.99 19.34 -2.39
C LEU A 41 -9.45 19.12 -2.01
N VAL A 42 -10.27 20.18 -2.01
CA VAL A 42 -11.66 20.14 -1.51
C VAL A 42 -12.57 19.23 -2.34
N ASN A 43 -12.42 19.24 -3.67
CA ASN A 43 -13.23 18.44 -4.61
C ASN A 43 -12.37 17.48 -5.46
N GLY A 44 -11.13 17.21 -5.04
CA GLY A 44 -10.19 16.37 -5.78
C GLY A 44 -9.44 17.08 -6.92
N ASN A 45 -9.74 18.34 -7.23
CA ASN A 45 -9.01 19.13 -8.22
C ASN A 45 -8.72 20.55 -7.76
N LEU A 46 -7.81 21.22 -8.47
CA LEU A 46 -7.39 22.59 -8.17
C LEU A 46 -8.53 23.61 -8.26
N LYS A 47 -9.54 23.36 -9.11
CA LYS A 47 -10.71 24.25 -9.25
C LYS A 47 -11.54 24.29 -7.98
N GLY A 48 -11.59 23.19 -7.23
CA GLY A 48 -12.20 23.13 -5.90
C GLY A 48 -11.41 23.85 -4.82
N GLY A 49 -10.14 24.18 -5.09
CA GLY A 49 -9.25 24.86 -4.15
C GLY A 49 -8.42 23.91 -3.28
N ILE A 50 -7.31 24.45 -2.77
CA ILE A 50 -6.41 23.76 -1.84
C ILE A 50 -7.01 23.82 -0.44
N ASN A 51 -7.02 22.69 0.25
CA ASN A 51 -7.41 22.58 1.65
C ASN A 51 -6.16 22.57 2.54
N GLN A 52 -5.80 23.76 3.05
CA GLN A 52 -4.63 23.92 3.90
C GLN A 52 -4.70 23.08 5.19
N ALA A 53 -5.90 22.87 5.75
CA ALA A 53 -6.05 22.07 6.97
C ALA A 53 -5.67 20.59 6.75
N GLY A 54 -5.92 20.03 5.56
CA GLY A 54 -5.46 18.69 5.20
C GLY A 54 -3.95 18.61 5.04
N ILE A 55 -3.34 19.65 4.43
CA ILE A 55 -1.88 19.76 4.32
C ILE A 55 -1.24 19.84 5.71
N ASP A 56 -1.78 20.67 6.60
CA ASP A 56 -1.27 20.84 7.96
C ASP A 56 -1.41 19.53 8.78
N TYR A 57 -2.48 18.77 8.57
CA TYR A 57 -2.67 17.46 9.18
C TYR A 57 -1.54 16.49 8.79
N TYR A 58 -1.28 16.31 7.50
CA TYR A 58 -0.20 15.40 7.05
C TYR A 58 1.18 15.90 7.44
N ASN A 59 1.42 17.22 7.45
CA ASN A 59 2.65 17.79 7.97
C ASN A 59 2.91 17.40 9.43
N ASN A 60 1.89 17.51 10.28
CA ASN A 60 1.99 17.12 11.69
C ASN A 60 2.24 15.62 11.84
N LEU A 61 1.53 14.78 11.06
CA LEU A 61 1.73 13.34 11.07
C LEU A 61 3.15 12.96 10.66
N ILE A 62 3.64 13.49 9.54
CA ILE A 62 4.99 13.24 9.03
C ILE A 62 6.04 13.68 10.06
N ASN A 63 5.88 14.86 10.65
CA ASN A 63 6.80 15.36 11.68
C ASN A 63 6.79 14.47 12.93
N GLU A 64 5.61 13.97 13.34
CA GLU A 64 5.51 13.05 14.47
C GLU A 64 6.18 11.71 14.19
N LEU A 65 6.01 11.14 12.99
CA LEU A 65 6.68 9.91 12.56
C LEU A 65 8.20 10.08 12.59
N LEU A 66 8.71 11.15 11.98
CA LEU A 66 10.14 11.46 11.94
C LEU A 66 10.71 11.72 13.34
N SER A 67 9.97 12.40 14.22
CA SER A 67 10.40 12.63 15.61
C SER A 67 10.59 11.33 16.41
N LYS A 68 9.97 10.24 15.97
CA LYS A 68 10.10 8.90 16.55
C LYS A 68 11.11 8.01 15.81
N GLY A 69 11.81 8.58 14.81
CA GLY A 69 12.77 7.86 13.97
C GLY A 69 12.12 6.98 12.90
N ILE A 70 10.85 7.19 12.57
CA ILE A 70 10.13 6.39 11.59
C ILE A 70 10.20 7.07 10.22
N LYS A 71 10.70 6.36 9.21
CA LYS A 71 10.75 6.82 7.82
C LYS A 71 9.33 6.72 7.19
N PRO A 72 8.75 7.82 6.67
CA PRO A 72 7.42 7.79 6.08
C PRO A 72 7.41 7.23 4.65
N PHE A 73 6.46 6.32 4.37
CA PHE A 73 6.13 5.83 3.03
C PHE A 73 4.73 6.32 2.67
N ALA A 74 4.62 7.14 1.64
CA ALA A 74 3.36 7.76 1.26
C ALA A 74 2.77 7.12 0.01
N THR A 75 1.51 6.73 0.08
CA THR A 75 0.71 6.39 -1.10
C THR A 75 -0.12 7.62 -1.51
N ILE A 76 -0.05 8.02 -2.78
CA ILE A 76 -0.78 9.17 -3.30
C ILE A 76 -2.27 8.82 -3.44
N PHE A 77 -2.60 7.62 -3.96
CA PHE A 77 -3.98 7.17 -4.12
C PHE A 77 -4.21 5.73 -3.66
N HIS A 78 -5.29 5.52 -2.91
CA HIS A 78 -5.64 4.24 -2.32
C HIS A 78 -7.16 3.97 -2.39
N TRP A 79 -7.63 3.84 -3.64
CA TRP A 79 -8.95 3.34 -4.04
C TRP A 79 -10.13 4.30 -3.80
N ASP A 80 -9.86 5.51 -3.35
CA ASP A 80 -10.86 6.46 -2.89
C ASP A 80 -10.91 7.70 -3.79
N THR A 81 -11.42 7.53 -5.00
CA THR A 81 -11.59 8.65 -5.92
C THR A 81 -12.45 9.73 -5.27
N PRO A 82 -12.02 11.01 -5.24
CA PRO A 82 -12.86 12.07 -4.71
C PRO A 82 -14.21 12.10 -5.42
N GLN A 83 -15.30 12.08 -4.64
CA GLN A 83 -16.66 11.97 -5.20
C GLN A 83 -16.96 13.08 -6.21
N GLY A 84 -16.42 14.28 -6.01
CA GLY A 84 -16.57 15.39 -6.96
C GLY A 84 -16.02 15.09 -8.37
N LEU A 85 -14.95 14.28 -8.47
CA LEU A 85 -14.40 13.84 -9.77
C LEU A 85 -15.24 12.71 -10.37
N GLU A 86 -15.74 11.80 -9.53
CA GLU A 86 -16.63 10.73 -9.97
C GLU A 86 -17.95 11.29 -10.51
N ASP A 87 -18.52 12.32 -9.86
CA ASP A 87 -19.73 13.00 -10.31
C ASP A 87 -19.49 13.86 -11.56
N ALA A 88 -18.32 14.50 -11.67
CA ALA A 88 -18.03 15.42 -12.78
C ALA A 88 -17.81 14.70 -14.11
N TYR A 89 -17.06 13.60 -14.12
CA TYR A 89 -16.67 12.90 -15.35
C TYR A 89 -16.49 11.38 -15.18
N GLY A 90 -16.89 10.80 -14.05
CA GLY A 90 -16.74 9.37 -13.79
C GLY A 90 -15.34 8.95 -13.35
N GLY A 91 -14.59 9.88 -12.73
CA GLY A 91 -13.28 9.64 -12.12
C GLY A 91 -12.31 8.97 -13.08
N PHE A 92 -11.80 7.78 -12.74
CA PHE A 92 -10.82 7.08 -13.57
C PHE A 92 -11.32 6.71 -14.98
N ARG A 93 -12.62 6.80 -15.26
CA ARG A 93 -13.16 6.60 -16.62
C ARG A 93 -13.02 7.85 -17.50
N GLY A 94 -12.87 9.04 -16.92
CA GLY A 94 -12.66 10.28 -17.67
C GLY A 94 -11.18 10.57 -17.88
N ALA A 95 -10.81 11.07 -19.06
CA ALA A 95 -9.41 11.38 -19.39
C ALA A 95 -8.85 12.53 -18.54
N GLU A 96 -9.73 13.37 -17.98
CA GLU A 96 -9.43 14.49 -17.10
C GLU A 96 -8.73 14.06 -15.81
N ILE A 97 -8.98 12.82 -15.34
CA ILE A 97 -8.38 12.27 -14.12
C ILE A 97 -6.85 12.32 -14.15
N VAL A 98 -6.24 12.21 -15.33
CA VAL A 98 -4.78 12.21 -15.48
C VAL A 98 -4.20 13.57 -15.04
N ASN A 99 -4.84 14.67 -15.45
CA ASN A 99 -4.38 16.00 -15.08
C ASN A 99 -4.69 16.29 -13.61
N ASP A 100 -5.89 15.96 -13.13
CA ASP A 100 -6.28 16.19 -11.74
C ASP A 100 -5.41 15.37 -10.77
N PHE A 101 -5.07 14.12 -11.12
CA PHE A 101 -4.15 13.28 -10.36
C PHE A 101 -2.72 13.81 -10.38
N ARG A 102 -2.21 14.28 -11.53
CA ARG A 102 -0.89 14.91 -11.63
C ARG A 102 -0.82 16.16 -10.74
N ASP A 103 -1.80 17.06 -10.86
CA ASP A 103 -1.83 18.30 -10.10
C ASP A 103 -1.89 18.04 -8.59
N TYR A 104 -2.60 16.97 -8.19
CA TYR A 104 -2.64 16.50 -6.83
C TYR A 104 -1.30 15.91 -6.35
N ALA A 105 -0.65 15.07 -7.15
CA ALA A 105 0.68 14.53 -6.85
C ALA A 105 1.71 15.67 -6.70
N ASP A 106 1.67 16.67 -7.57
CA ASP A 106 2.49 17.88 -7.50
C ASP A 106 2.33 18.62 -6.17
N ILE A 107 1.11 18.77 -5.67
CA ILE A 107 0.85 19.36 -4.35
C ILE A 107 1.51 18.53 -3.26
N CYS A 108 1.38 17.20 -3.33
CA CYS A 108 1.99 16.31 -2.35
C CYS A 108 3.51 16.45 -2.35
N PHE A 109 4.15 16.38 -3.52
CA PHE A 109 5.60 16.52 -3.63
C PHE A 109 6.09 17.90 -3.16
N LYS A 110 5.38 18.98 -3.50
CA LYS A 110 5.75 20.34 -3.08
C LYS A 110 5.66 20.55 -1.57
N ASN A 111 4.68 19.94 -0.90
CA ASN A 111 4.44 20.17 0.52
C ASN A 111 5.13 19.17 1.44
N PHE A 112 5.43 17.96 0.95
CA PHE A 112 5.92 16.87 1.78
C PHE A 112 7.21 16.22 1.27
N GLY A 113 7.59 16.45 0.00
CA GLY A 113 8.75 15.82 -0.62
C GLY A 113 10.10 16.23 -0.01
N ASP A 114 10.12 17.30 0.80
CA ASP A 114 11.29 17.67 1.61
C ASP A 114 11.62 16.59 2.65
N ARG A 115 10.60 15.91 3.19
CA ARG A 115 10.67 14.92 4.28
C ARG A 115 10.31 13.50 3.86
N VAL A 116 9.35 13.34 2.95
CA VAL A 116 8.91 12.05 2.42
C VAL A 116 9.72 11.74 1.17
N LYS A 117 10.50 10.66 1.23
CA LYS A 117 11.38 10.22 0.12
C LYS A 117 10.85 9.00 -0.63
N HIS A 118 9.89 8.29 -0.04
CA HIS A 118 9.35 7.06 -0.60
C HIS A 118 7.87 7.24 -0.94
N TRP A 119 7.55 7.07 -2.22
CA TRP A 119 6.25 7.37 -2.79
C TRP A 119 5.73 6.18 -3.59
N MET A 120 4.45 5.87 -3.38
CA MET A 120 3.68 4.97 -4.23
C MET A 120 2.55 5.78 -4.87
N THR A 121 2.43 5.73 -6.20
CA THR A 121 1.41 6.52 -6.91
C THR A 121 0.02 5.92 -6.73
N LEU A 122 -0.14 4.65 -7.08
CA LEU A 122 -1.40 3.90 -7.00
C LEU A 122 -1.20 2.63 -6.16
N ASN A 123 -2.06 2.41 -5.17
CA ASN A 123 -2.15 1.11 -4.50
C ASN A 123 -3.02 0.16 -5.34
N GLU A 124 -2.54 -1.06 -5.58
CA GLU A 124 -3.26 -2.16 -6.21
C GLU A 124 -4.22 -1.77 -7.34
N PRO A 125 -3.71 -1.22 -8.44
CA PRO A 125 -4.55 -0.76 -9.53
C PRO A 125 -5.43 -1.87 -10.13
N LEU A 126 -4.92 -3.11 -10.18
CA LEU A 126 -5.70 -4.25 -10.65
C LEU A 126 -6.91 -4.51 -9.73
N THR A 127 -6.74 -4.39 -8.41
CA THR A 127 -7.82 -4.54 -7.44
C THR A 127 -8.88 -3.45 -7.62
N VAL A 128 -8.48 -2.20 -7.84
CA VAL A 128 -9.41 -1.10 -8.17
C VAL A 128 -10.26 -1.45 -9.38
N VAL A 129 -9.63 -1.94 -10.44
CA VAL A 129 -10.32 -2.32 -11.68
C VAL A 129 -11.26 -3.52 -11.45
N GLN A 130 -10.74 -4.60 -10.86
CA GLN A 130 -11.50 -5.83 -10.67
C GLN A 130 -12.66 -5.64 -9.68
N GLN A 131 -12.40 -5.05 -8.52
CA GLN A 131 -13.42 -4.91 -7.48
C GLN A 131 -14.38 -3.74 -7.74
N GLY A 132 -13.89 -2.67 -8.35
CA GLY A 132 -14.66 -1.45 -8.62
C GLY A 132 -15.44 -1.44 -9.93
N TYR A 133 -14.95 -2.13 -10.97
CA TYR A 133 -15.51 -2.07 -12.34
C TYR A 133 -15.87 -3.43 -12.95
N VAL A 134 -15.44 -4.56 -12.38
CA VAL A 134 -15.84 -5.91 -12.84
C VAL A 134 -16.84 -6.55 -11.88
N ALA A 135 -16.45 -6.75 -10.62
CA ALA A 135 -17.27 -7.36 -9.59
C ALA A 135 -18.27 -6.37 -8.97
N GLY A 136 -17.91 -5.08 -8.94
CA GLY A 136 -18.70 -3.98 -8.38
C GLY A 136 -19.01 -4.14 -6.89
N VAL A 137 -18.10 -4.75 -6.14
CA VAL A 137 -18.22 -4.94 -4.68
C VAL A 137 -17.50 -3.84 -3.89
N MET A 138 -16.62 -3.07 -4.55
CA MET A 138 -15.99 -1.87 -4.01
C MET A 138 -16.37 -0.65 -4.84
N ALA A 139 -16.16 0.56 -4.30
CA ALA A 139 -16.41 1.79 -5.05
C ALA A 139 -15.63 1.81 -6.39
N PRO A 140 -16.22 2.34 -7.48
CA PRO A 140 -17.55 2.96 -7.57
C PRO A 140 -18.73 1.98 -7.69
N GLY A 141 -18.50 0.67 -7.55
CA GLY A 141 -19.56 -0.34 -7.52
C GLY A 141 -20.17 -0.63 -8.89
N ARG A 142 -19.37 -0.48 -9.96
CA ARG A 142 -19.81 -0.65 -11.34
C ARG A 142 -19.50 -2.06 -11.81
N CYS A 143 -20.44 -2.66 -12.53
CA CYS A 143 -20.32 -4.03 -13.00
C CYS A 143 -21.42 -4.38 -14.00
N SER A 144 -21.23 -5.47 -14.75
CA SER A 144 -22.27 -6.01 -15.62
C SER A 144 -23.27 -6.86 -14.83
N LYS A 145 -24.54 -6.83 -15.23
CA LYS A 145 -25.61 -7.66 -14.60
C LYS A 145 -25.32 -9.16 -14.63
N PHE A 146 -24.54 -9.64 -15.59
CA PHE A 146 -24.13 -11.04 -15.66
C PHE A 146 -23.08 -11.41 -14.59
N THR A 147 -22.31 -10.44 -14.08
CA THR A 147 -21.37 -10.65 -12.97
C THR A 147 -22.10 -10.59 -11.64
N ASN A 148 -22.96 -9.59 -11.46
CA ASN A 148 -23.76 -9.44 -10.25
C ASN A 148 -25.14 -8.86 -10.62
N PRO A 149 -26.26 -9.58 -10.36
CA PRO A 149 -27.60 -9.12 -10.73
C PRO A 149 -28.01 -7.78 -10.09
N ASN A 150 -27.38 -7.40 -8.98
CA ASN A 150 -27.65 -6.16 -8.24
C ASN A 150 -26.89 -4.96 -8.79
N CYS A 151 -26.00 -5.13 -9.79
CA CYS A 151 -25.31 -4.00 -10.41
C CYS A 151 -26.30 -3.02 -11.01
N THR A 152 -26.21 -1.76 -10.61
CA THR A 152 -27.08 -0.69 -11.08
C THR A 152 -26.55 -0.02 -12.34
N ALA A 153 -25.23 -0.07 -12.57
CA ALA A 153 -24.56 0.51 -13.73
C ALA A 153 -23.20 -0.17 -13.99
N GLY A 154 -22.66 0.05 -15.20
CA GLY A 154 -21.32 -0.41 -15.58
C GLY A 154 -21.34 -1.42 -16.73
N ASP A 155 -20.16 -1.69 -17.26
CA ASP A 155 -19.90 -2.80 -18.17
C ASP A 155 -18.54 -3.41 -17.80
N GLY A 156 -18.57 -4.52 -17.05
CA GLY A 156 -17.38 -5.23 -16.60
C GLY A 156 -16.57 -5.87 -17.72
N ALA A 157 -17.06 -5.90 -18.96
CA ALA A 157 -16.29 -6.34 -20.13
C ALA A 157 -15.56 -5.18 -20.83
N ILE A 158 -15.93 -3.92 -20.58
CA ILE A 158 -15.38 -2.75 -21.29
C ILE A 158 -14.70 -1.77 -20.33
N GLU A 159 -15.33 -1.44 -19.21
CA GLU A 159 -14.83 -0.44 -18.26
C GLU A 159 -13.42 -0.75 -17.72
N PRO A 160 -12.99 -2.00 -17.50
CA PRO A 160 -11.60 -2.30 -17.16
C PRO A 160 -10.57 -1.75 -18.16
N TYR A 161 -10.91 -1.75 -19.45
CA TYR A 161 -10.03 -1.23 -20.50
C TYR A 161 -10.09 0.31 -20.60
N ILE A 162 -11.20 0.92 -20.18
CA ILE A 162 -11.37 2.38 -20.16
C ILE A 162 -10.64 3.00 -18.96
N VAL A 163 -10.83 2.43 -17.78
CA VAL A 163 -10.17 2.85 -16.53
C VAL A 163 -8.64 2.77 -16.68
N GLY A 164 -8.17 1.90 -17.56
CA GLY A 164 -6.92 2.15 -18.28
C GLY A 164 -5.70 2.24 -17.38
N ILE A 165 -5.70 1.54 -16.24
CA ILE A 165 -4.48 1.45 -15.46
C ILE A 165 -3.55 0.48 -16.20
N LYS A 166 -2.44 1.03 -16.70
CA LYS A 166 -1.40 0.21 -17.31
C LYS A 166 -0.96 -0.83 -16.27
N PRO A 167 -0.92 -2.12 -16.62
CA PRO A 167 -0.56 -3.15 -15.67
C PRO A 167 0.86 -2.92 -15.18
N PHE A 168 1.02 -2.86 -13.86
CA PHE A 168 2.32 -2.96 -13.22
C PHE A 168 2.63 -4.45 -13.08
N ALA A 169 3.84 -4.84 -13.44
CA ALA A 169 4.32 -6.16 -13.07
C ALA A 169 4.76 -6.10 -11.60
N THR A 170 4.04 -6.80 -10.74
CA THR A 170 4.45 -7.00 -9.35
C THR A 170 5.41 -8.18 -9.31
N ILE A 171 6.63 -7.96 -8.82
CA ILE A 171 7.66 -9.01 -8.72
C ILE A 171 7.24 -10.01 -7.64
N PHE A 172 6.66 -9.53 -6.54
CA PHE A 172 6.13 -10.38 -5.48
C PHE A 172 4.77 -9.94 -4.95
N HIS A 173 3.88 -10.92 -4.80
CA HIS A 173 2.52 -10.73 -4.33
C HIS A 173 2.12 -11.86 -3.38
N TRP A 174 2.46 -11.68 -2.10
CA TRP A 174 2.09 -12.50 -0.93
C TRP A 174 2.58 -13.96 -0.88
N ASP A 175 2.83 -14.60 -2.03
CA ASP A 175 3.18 -16.02 -2.12
C ASP A 175 4.68 -16.27 -1.91
N THR A 176 5.09 -16.43 -0.66
CA THR A 176 6.48 -16.82 -0.32
C THR A 176 6.74 -18.25 -0.80
N PRO A 177 7.75 -18.50 -1.65
CA PRO A 177 8.05 -19.86 -2.08
C PRO A 177 8.43 -20.75 -0.89
N GLN A 178 7.74 -21.89 -0.73
CA GLN A 178 7.95 -22.80 0.40
C GLN A 178 9.41 -23.25 0.53
N GLY A 179 10.14 -23.38 -0.58
CA GLY A 179 11.56 -23.75 -0.55
C GLY A 179 12.45 -22.72 0.18
N LEU A 180 12.11 -21.43 0.13
CA LEU A 180 12.85 -20.37 0.85
C LEU A 180 12.50 -20.40 2.35
N GLU A 181 11.24 -20.66 2.68
CA GLU A 181 10.79 -20.92 4.06
C GLU A 181 11.51 -22.12 4.67
N ASP A 182 11.63 -23.22 3.92
CA ASP A 182 12.29 -24.44 4.39
C ASP A 182 13.82 -24.28 4.50
N ALA A 183 14.43 -23.51 3.61
CA ALA A 183 15.88 -23.34 3.54
C ALA A 183 16.43 -22.43 4.66
N TYR A 184 15.81 -21.27 4.88
CA TYR A 184 16.30 -20.26 5.83
C TYR A 184 15.20 -19.50 6.57
N GLY A 185 13.94 -19.95 6.48
CA GLY A 185 12.81 -19.32 7.16
C GLY A 185 12.22 -18.12 6.42
N GLY A 186 12.44 -18.05 5.10
CA GLY A 186 11.81 -17.09 4.19
C GLY A 186 12.08 -15.65 4.62
N PHE A 187 11.02 -14.86 4.78
CA PHE A 187 11.13 -13.44 5.17
C PHE A 187 11.77 -13.20 6.56
N ARG A 188 12.03 -14.24 7.35
CA ARG A 188 12.77 -14.13 8.62
C ARG A 188 14.29 -14.25 8.45
N GLY A 189 14.76 -14.78 7.32
CA GLY A 189 16.19 -14.88 7.00
C GLY A 189 16.65 -13.68 6.20
N ALA A 190 17.85 -13.16 6.50
CA ALA A 190 18.42 -12.03 5.77
C ALA A 190 18.74 -12.37 4.31
N GLU A 191 18.85 -13.66 3.98
CA GLU A 191 19.11 -14.19 2.65
C GLU A 191 18.00 -13.85 1.65
N ILE A 192 16.75 -13.69 2.12
CA ILE A 192 15.58 -13.37 1.29
C ILE A 192 15.82 -12.13 0.43
N VAL A 193 16.59 -11.17 0.94
CA VAL A 193 16.95 -9.91 0.25
C VAL A 193 17.70 -10.19 -1.03
N ASN A 194 18.70 -11.09 -0.97
CA ASN A 194 19.54 -11.40 -2.11
C ASN A 194 18.77 -12.19 -3.15
N ASP A 195 17.93 -13.14 -2.71
CA ASP A 195 17.10 -13.94 -3.62
C ASP A 195 16.08 -13.07 -4.35
N PHE A 196 15.47 -12.11 -3.64
CA PHE A 196 14.56 -11.13 -4.23
C PHE A 196 15.27 -10.24 -5.24
N ARG A 197 16.44 -9.71 -4.89
CA ARG A 197 17.26 -8.91 -5.81
C ARG A 197 17.64 -9.70 -7.07
N ASP A 198 18.14 -10.92 -6.91
CA ASP A 198 18.57 -11.75 -8.03
C ASP A 198 17.37 -12.13 -8.93
N TYR A 199 16.20 -12.38 -8.33
CA TYR A 199 14.95 -12.59 -9.07
C TYR A 199 14.48 -11.34 -9.80
N ALA A 200 14.54 -10.18 -9.15
CA ALA A 200 14.21 -8.89 -9.75
C ALA A 200 15.14 -8.59 -10.94
N ASP A 201 16.44 -8.83 -10.81
CA ASP A 201 17.43 -8.69 -11.89
C ASP A 201 17.09 -9.58 -13.10
N ILE A 202 16.71 -10.84 -12.87
CA ILE A 202 16.25 -11.75 -13.92
C ILE A 202 15.00 -11.18 -14.59
N CYS A 203 14.04 -10.70 -13.82
CA CYS A 203 12.82 -10.08 -14.33
C CYS A 203 13.13 -8.88 -15.24
N PHE A 204 13.93 -7.92 -14.77
CA PHE A 204 14.27 -6.73 -15.56
C PHE A 204 15.05 -7.07 -16.81
N LYS A 205 16.04 -7.97 -16.71
CA LYS A 205 16.85 -8.37 -17.85
C LYS A 205 16.02 -9.02 -18.96
N ASN A 206 15.01 -9.82 -18.61
CA ASN A 206 14.22 -10.58 -19.58
C ASN A 206 12.95 -9.87 -20.04
N PHE A 207 12.44 -8.92 -19.27
CA PHE A 207 11.14 -8.29 -19.53
C PHE A 207 11.17 -6.76 -19.51
N GLY A 208 12.24 -6.09 -19.09
CA GLY A 208 12.31 -4.62 -18.99
C GLY A 208 12.20 -3.90 -20.35
N ASP A 209 12.45 -4.61 -21.45
CA ASP A 209 12.18 -4.11 -22.80
C ASP A 209 10.68 -3.91 -23.07
N ARG A 210 9.82 -4.76 -22.48
CA ARG A 210 8.36 -4.81 -22.68
C ARG A 210 7.56 -4.25 -21.51
N VAL A 211 8.02 -4.47 -20.28
CA VAL A 211 7.37 -4.02 -19.05
C VAL A 211 8.05 -2.72 -18.62
N LYS A 212 7.26 -1.65 -18.62
CA LYS A 212 7.72 -0.29 -18.30
C LYS A 212 7.42 0.15 -16.88
N HIS A 213 6.53 -0.58 -16.20
CA HIS A 213 6.02 -0.23 -14.89
C HIS A 213 6.13 -1.44 -13.99
N TRP A 214 6.85 -1.28 -12.88
CA TRP A 214 7.22 -2.35 -11.98
C TRP A 214 6.88 -1.97 -10.55
N MET A 215 6.51 -2.97 -9.76
CA MET A 215 6.36 -2.88 -8.33
C MET A 215 7.10 -4.07 -7.74
N THR A 216 8.02 -3.84 -6.80
CA THR A 216 8.83 -4.95 -6.27
C THR A 216 8.03 -5.78 -5.29
N LEU A 217 7.47 -5.14 -4.26
CA LEU A 217 6.57 -5.78 -3.31
C LEU A 217 5.24 -5.05 -3.18
N ASN A 218 4.15 -5.81 -3.30
CA ASN A 218 2.80 -5.31 -2.98
C ASN A 218 2.40 -5.72 -1.56
N GLU A 219 1.93 -4.74 -0.77
CA GLU A 219 1.41 -4.91 0.59
C GLU A 219 2.27 -5.78 1.55
N PRO A 220 3.50 -5.34 1.91
CA PRO A 220 4.34 -6.06 2.88
C PRO A 220 3.64 -6.28 4.22
N LEU A 221 2.83 -5.31 4.66
CA LEU A 221 2.05 -5.44 5.88
C LEU A 221 1.04 -6.59 5.80
N THR A 222 0.49 -6.89 4.62
CA THR A 222 -0.42 -8.03 4.45
C THR A 222 0.34 -9.35 4.64
N VAL A 223 1.59 -9.44 4.16
CA VAL A 223 2.47 -10.60 4.44
C VAL A 223 2.68 -10.75 5.95
N VAL A 224 3.00 -9.65 6.64
CA VAL A 224 3.20 -9.65 8.11
C VAL A 224 1.92 -10.02 8.85
N GLN A 225 0.80 -9.35 8.56
CA GLN A 225 -0.45 -9.53 9.28
C GLN A 225 -1.13 -10.86 8.96
N GLN A 226 -1.25 -11.22 7.69
CA GLN A 226 -1.93 -12.46 7.30
C GLN A 226 -1.03 -13.68 7.46
N GLY A 227 0.28 -13.54 7.22
CA GLY A 227 1.25 -14.63 7.32
C GLY A 227 1.76 -14.87 8.74
N TYR A 228 2.07 -13.81 9.49
CA TYR A 228 2.78 -13.90 10.78
C TYR A 228 1.93 -13.53 12.02
N VAL A 229 0.83 -12.77 11.87
CA VAL A 229 -0.07 -12.45 12.98
C VAL A 229 -1.28 -13.37 13.00
N ALA A 230 -2.05 -13.41 11.90
CA ALA A 230 -3.29 -14.16 11.78
C ALA A 230 -3.08 -15.62 11.34
N GLY A 231 -1.98 -15.88 10.61
CA GLY A 231 -1.66 -17.20 10.06
C GLY A 231 -2.71 -17.74 9.09
N VAL A 232 -3.36 -16.84 8.34
CA VAL A 232 -4.40 -17.16 7.36
C VAL A 232 -3.79 -17.41 5.97
N MET A 233 -2.68 -16.74 5.67
CA MET A 233 -1.92 -16.90 4.43
C MET A 233 -0.55 -17.51 4.72
N ALA A 234 0.13 -18.01 3.68
CA ALA A 234 1.53 -18.44 3.81
C ALA A 234 2.40 -17.30 4.39
N PRO A 235 3.36 -17.61 5.28
CA PRO A 235 3.75 -18.96 5.73
C PRO A 235 2.88 -19.55 6.86
N GLY A 236 1.81 -18.87 7.29
CA GLY A 236 0.86 -19.39 8.28
C GLY A 236 1.43 -19.51 9.69
N ARG A 237 2.50 -18.74 9.96
CA ARG A 237 3.28 -18.84 11.19
C ARG A 237 2.73 -17.88 12.23
N CYS A 238 1.90 -18.36 13.14
CA CYS A 238 1.26 -17.49 14.10
C CYS A 238 1.08 -18.14 15.48
N SER A 239 0.73 -17.33 16.47
CA SER A 239 0.46 -17.85 17.81
C SER A 239 -0.90 -18.50 17.90
N LYS A 240 -0.99 -19.64 18.60
CA LYS A 240 -2.26 -20.38 18.82
C LYS A 240 -3.36 -19.56 19.49
N PHE A 241 -2.99 -18.52 20.26
CA PHE A 241 -3.96 -17.62 20.87
C PHE A 241 -4.62 -16.68 19.86
N THR A 242 -3.98 -16.43 18.70
CA THR A 242 -4.54 -15.64 17.61
C THR A 242 -5.37 -16.53 16.67
N ASN A 243 -4.84 -17.69 16.31
CA ASN A 243 -5.53 -18.67 15.47
C ASN A 243 -5.23 -20.10 15.97
N PRO A 244 -6.24 -20.85 16.43
CA PRO A 244 -6.06 -22.20 16.97
C PRO A 244 -5.45 -23.20 15.97
N ASN A 245 -5.58 -22.93 14.67
CA ASN A 245 -5.08 -23.79 13.60
C ASN A 245 -3.57 -23.59 13.32
N CYS A 246 -2.94 -22.56 13.90
CA CYS A 246 -1.50 -22.35 13.71
C CYS A 246 -0.70 -23.47 14.37
N THR A 247 0.18 -24.08 13.56
CA THR A 247 1.02 -25.21 13.95
C THR A 247 2.41 -24.79 14.42
N ALA A 248 2.86 -23.59 14.03
CA ALA A 248 4.15 -23.00 14.38
C ALA A 248 4.09 -21.47 14.31
N GLY A 249 5.13 -20.81 14.86
CA GLY A 249 5.28 -19.35 14.83
C GLY A 249 5.02 -18.67 16.17
N ASP A 250 5.42 -17.40 16.25
CA ASP A 250 5.09 -16.51 17.37
C ASP A 250 4.62 -15.15 16.81
N GLY A 251 3.31 -14.95 16.78
CA GLY A 251 2.67 -13.73 16.32
C GLY A 251 2.90 -12.51 17.21
N ALA A 252 3.60 -12.65 18.34
CA ALA A 252 4.07 -11.52 19.15
C ALA A 252 5.54 -11.15 18.90
N ILE A 253 6.29 -11.93 18.10
CA ILE A 253 7.72 -11.70 17.85
C ILE A 253 8.04 -11.69 16.36
N GLU A 254 7.61 -12.71 15.62
CA GLU A 254 7.95 -12.88 14.20
C GLU A 254 7.50 -11.69 13.31
N PRO A 255 6.36 -11.01 13.55
CA PRO A 255 6.03 -9.79 12.83
C PRO A 255 7.10 -8.72 12.90
N TYR A 256 7.80 -8.58 14.03
CA TYR A 256 8.88 -7.61 14.17
C TYR A 256 10.17 -8.07 13.50
N ILE A 257 10.40 -9.37 13.34
CA ILE A 257 11.58 -9.87 12.65
C ILE A 257 11.45 -9.61 11.15
N VAL A 258 10.24 -9.81 10.62
CA VAL A 258 9.94 -9.63 9.20
C VAL A 258 9.84 -8.15 8.80
N ASP A 259 9.38 -7.29 9.71
CA ASP A 259 9.12 -5.86 9.42
C ASP A 259 10.30 -4.92 9.74
N VAL A 260 11.29 -5.32 10.57
CA VAL A 260 12.21 -4.35 11.23
C VAL A 260 13.67 -4.37 10.74
N ASP A 261 14.03 -5.03 9.63
CA ASP A 261 15.38 -4.79 9.07
C ASP A 261 15.40 -3.54 8.18
N ASP A 262 15.68 -2.43 8.87
CA ASP A 262 15.58 -1.00 8.53
C ASP A 262 16.21 -0.55 7.18
N ASP A 263 16.91 -1.41 6.44
CA ASP A 263 17.57 -1.07 5.16
C ASP A 263 17.68 -2.24 4.16
N HIS A 264 17.19 -3.45 4.45
CA HIS A 264 17.59 -4.64 3.69
C HIS A 264 16.68 -5.03 2.51
N LEU A 265 15.37 -5.21 2.68
CA LEU A 265 14.49 -5.63 1.58
C LEU A 265 13.95 -4.44 0.76
N TRP A 266 13.50 -3.39 1.44
CA TRP A 266 12.63 -2.37 0.83
C TRP A 266 13.39 -1.28 0.07
N TYR A 267 14.58 -0.92 0.56
CA TYR A 267 15.32 0.25 0.09
C TYR A 267 16.39 -0.13 -0.94
N TYR A 268 17.08 -1.25 -0.72
CA TYR A 268 18.12 -1.72 -1.64
C TYR A 268 17.56 -2.04 -3.03
N GLU A 269 16.33 -2.56 -3.10
CA GLU A 269 15.67 -2.79 -4.39
C GLU A 269 15.40 -1.48 -5.13
N LEU A 270 14.81 -0.46 -4.50
CA LEU A 270 14.47 0.80 -5.20
C LEU A 270 15.70 1.54 -5.75
N ASP A 271 16.79 1.65 -4.99
CA ASP A 271 18.01 2.30 -5.46
C ASP A 271 18.71 1.47 -6.57
N HIS A 272 18.68 0.14 -6.46
CA HIS A 272 19.20 -0.77 -7.48
C HIS A 272 18.35 -0.75 -8.76
N LEU A 273 17.02 -0.60 -8.63
CA LEU A 273 16.10 -0.43 -9.74
C LEU A 273 16.43 0.81 -10.57
N GLU A 274 16.57 1.97 -9.93
CA GLU A 274 16.92 3.23 -10.61
C GLU A 274 18.24 3.09 -11.39
N SER A 275 19.19 2.30 -10.86
CA SER A 275 20.46 2.02 -11.54
C SER A 275 20.30 1.16 -12.80
N LEU A 276 19.27 0.31 -12.87
CA LEU A 276 19.05 -0.65 -13.96
C LEU A 276 18.09 -0.15 -15.05
N VAL A 277 17.06 0.63 -14.67
CA VAL A 277 16.03 1.10 -15.61
C VAL A 277 16.13 2.60 -15.94
N GLY A 278 17.09 3.32 -15.31
CA GLY A 278 17.18 4.78 -15.39
C GLY A 278 16.21 5.47 -14.42
N PRO A 279 16.25 6.81 -14.33
CA PRO A 279 15.35 7.55 -13.45
C PRO A 279 13.89 7.24 -13.79
N MET A 280 13.10 6.81 -12.80
CA MET A 280 11.66 6.51 -12.97
C MET A 280 10.79 7.77 -13.12
N HIS A 281 11.40 8.95 -13.24
CA HIS A 281 10.74 10.24 -13.42
C HIS A 281 10.75 10.63 -14.90
N ASP A 282 9.68 10.28 -15.62
CA ASP A 282 9.24 10.95 -16.86
C ASP A 282 7.70 11.08 -16.85
#